data_AF-C7XW07-F1
#
_entry.id   AF-C7XW07-F1
#
_cell.length_a   1.000
_cell.length_b   1.000
_cell.length_c   1.000
_cell.angle_alpha   90.00
_cell.angle_beta   90.00
_cell.angle_gamma   90.00
#
_symmetry.space_group_name_H-M   'P 1'
#
loop_
_entity.id
_entity.type
_entity.pdbx_description
1 polymer ?
#
loop_
_entity_poly.entity_id
_entity_poly.type
_entity_poly.pdbx_seq_one_letter_code
_entity_poly.pdbx_strand_id
1 'polypeptide(L)'
;MSSTFRLPFVTMKLKSREGINMVNTQIKELRVAKGLSQEQLAEAAKVSVRTIQRLEAGQDGSIETLNLVAGALGVSVRDLFEDPQAQANQERISRSDSQLQVQLTNRWQEFKTFKRLYGTIYIIVMLVWGACFPMIHGRWSAVIGMLWVGGWMIMNPLRRWWIVNKIDPKLDTKYPLTASRTDKNHSSK
;
A
#
# COMPACT_ATOMS: atom_id res chain seq x y z
N MET A 1 -35.88 22.61 -14.44
CA MET A 1 -34.98 22.34 -13.30
C MET A 1 -35.15 20.85 -12.93
N SER A 2 -34.75 19.89 -13.77
CA SER A 2 -33.40 19.37 -13.99
C SER A 2 -32.63 19.04 -12.70
N SER A 3 -32.73 17.79 -12.26
CA SER A 3 -31.54 16.92 -12.03
C SER A 3 -31.97 15.61 -11.35
N THR A 4 -32.61 14.72 -12.11
CA THR A 4 -32.64 13.30 -11.78
C THR A 4 -31.25 12.75 -12.12
N PHE A 5 -30.43 12.55 -11.10
CA PHE A 5 -29.11 11.94 -11.21
C PHE A 5 -29.28 10.45 -11.53
N ARG A 6 -29.44 10.17 -12.83
CA ARG A 6 -29.48 8.80 -13.37
C ARG A 6 -28.03 8.32 -13.46
N LEU A 7 -27.58 7.61 -12.43
CA LEU A 7 -26.31 6.87 -12.50
C LEU A 7 -26.41 5.86 -13.65
N PRO A 8 -25.51 5.91 -14.64
CA PRO A 8 -25.54 4.95 -15.73
C PRO A 8 -24.99 3.62 -15.21
N PHE A 9 -25.86 2.61 -15.24
CA PHE A 9 -25.52 1.19 -15.06
C PHE A 9 -24.68 0.74 -16.27
N VAL A 10 -23.41 1.16 -16.30
CA VAL A 10 -22.49 0.94 -17.42
C VAL A 10 -21.45 -0.11 -17.02
N THR A 11 -21.66 -1.29 -17.63
CA THR A 11 -20.66 -2.27 -18.06
C THR A 11 -19.86 -3.02 -17.01
N MET A 12 -20.53 -3.91 -16.27
CA MET A 12 -19.90 -5.13 -15.77
C MET A 12 -19.87 -6.19 -16.89
N LYS A 13 -19.02 -5.99 -17.91
CA LYS A 13 -18.80 -6.99 -18.99
C LYS A 13 -17.35 -7.10 -19.48
N LEU A 14 -16.37 -6.58 -18.73
CA LEU A 14 -14.96 -6.60 -19.13
C LEU A 14 -14.03 -7.46 -18.25
N LYS A 15 -14.50 -8.06 -17.15
CA LYS A 15 -13.64 -8.91 -16.30
C LYS A 15 -13.52 -10.38 -16.76
N SER A 16 -14.44 -10.85 -17.62
CA SER A 16 -14.50 -12.26 -18.00
C SER A 16 -13.57 -12.64 -19.17
N ARG A 17 -13.10 -11.68 -19.96
CA ARG A 17 -12.25 -11.95 -21.13
C ARG A 17 -10.74 -11.91 -20.83
N GLU A 18 -10.32 -11.14 -19.83
CA GLU A 18 -8.90 -11.10 -19.42
C GLU A 18 -8.46 -12.39 -18.72
N GLY A 19 -9.33 -12.98 -17.89
CA GLY A 19 -9.02 -14.24 -17.22
C GLY A 19 -8.78 -15.42 -18.17
N ILE A 20 -9.47 -15.47 -19.32
CA ILE A 20 -9.33 -16.54 -20.32
C ILE A 20 -8.06 -16.35 -21.17
N ASN A 21 -7.66 -15.10 -21.43
CA ASN A 21 -6.42 -14.80 -22.15
C ASN A 21 -5.16 -15.07 -21.30
N MET A 22 -5.25 -15.02 -19.96
CA MET A 22 -4.14 -15.29 -19.03
C MET A 22 -3.73 -16.78 -19.00
N VAL A 23 -4.71 -17.70 -19.01
CA VAL A 23 -4.50 -19.16 -18.98
C VAL A 23 -3.77 -19.66 -20.24
N ASN A 24 -4.01 -18.96 -21.33
CA ASN A 24 -3.60 -19.30 -22.68
C ASN A 24 -2.08 -19.32 -22.88
N THR A 25 -1.43 -18.36 -22.24
CA THR A 25 0.02 -18.16 -22.33
C THR A 25 0.77 -19.23 -21.54
N GLN A 26 0.16 -19.80 -20.50
CA GLN A 26 0.85 -20.62 -19.51
C GLN A 26 1.19 -22.03 -20.00
N ILE A 27 0.27 -22.73 -20.67
CA ILE A 27 0.55 -24.05 -21.27
C ILE A 27 1.71 -23.93 -22.27
N LYS A 28 1.68 -22.86 -23.08
CA LYS A 28 2.73 -22.57 -24.06
C LYS A 28 4.06 -22.22 -23.40
N GLU A 29 4.06 -21.39 -22.36
CA GLU A 29 5.26 -21.03 -21.59
C GLU A 29 5.91 -22.26 -20.95
N LEU A 30 5.12 -23.11 -20.29
CA LEU A 30 5.61 -24.35 -19.67
C LEU A 30 6.15 -25.34 -20.69
N ARG A 31 5.49 -25.46 -21.85
CA ARG A 31 5.97 -26.29 -22.97
C ARG A 31 7.33 -25.82 -23.48
N VAL A 32 7.47 -24.51 -23.71
CA VAL A 32 8.73 -23.90 -24.19
C VAL A 32 9.83 -24.02 -23.13
N ALA A 33 9.53 -23.80 -21.85
CA ALA A 33 10.47 -23.97 -20.75
C ALA A 33 11.01 -25.41 -20.65
N LYS A 34 10.22 -26.40 -21.08
CA LYS A 34 10.62 -27.81 -21.17
C LYS A 34 11.23 -28.23 -22.52
N GLY A 35 11.34 -27.30 -23.47
CA GLY A 35 11.91 -27.57 -24.79
C GLY A 35 11.07 -28.50 -25.67
N LEU A 36 9.76 -28.60 -25.42
CA LEU A 36 8.86 -29.49 -26.15
C LEU A 36 8.23 -28.76 -27.36
N SER A 37 8.08 -29.45 -28.49
CA SER A 37 7.19 -29.04 -29.59
C SER A 37 5.72 -29.34 -29.26
N GLN A 38 4.78 -28.77 -30.02
CA GLN A 38 3.35 -29.04 -29.82
C GLN A 38 3.02 -30.52 -30.08
N GLU A 39 3.72 -31.13 -31.04
CA GLU A 39 3.63 -32.55 -31.40
C GLU A 39 4.13 -33.44 -30.26
N GLN A 40 5.30 -33.13 -29.70
CA GLN A 40 5.87 -33.87 -28.57
C GLN A 40 5.00 -33.77 -27.31
N LEU A 41 4.42 -32.60 -27.04
CA LEU A 41 3.48 -32.44 -25.92
C LEU A 41 2.19 -33.24 -26.16
N ALA A 42 1.67 -33.22 -27.39
CA ALA A 42 0.47 -33.98 -27.77
C ALA A 42 0.67 -35.48 -27.60
N GLU A 43 1.83 -36.00 -28.04
CA GLU A 43 2.21 -37.40 -27.89
C GLU A 43 2.35 -37.79 -26.42
N ALA A 44 3.07 -36.99 -25.63
CA ALA A 44 3.26 -37.23 -24.20
C ALA A 44 1.94 -37.20 -23.40
N ALA A 45 1.03 -36.28 -23.74
CA ALA A 45 -0.28 -36.15 -23.11
C ALA A 45 -1.35 -37.09 -23.70
N LYS A 46 -1.02 -37.87 -24.75
CA LYS A 46 -1.96 -38.74 -25.48
C LYS A 46 -3.20 -38.01 -25.99
N VAL A 47 -3.02 -36.79 -26.49
CA VAL A 47 -4.08 -35.96 -27.10
C VAL A 47 -3.70 -35.56 -28.51
N SER A 48 -4.65 -35.01 -29.28
CA SER A 48 -4.33 -34.50 -30.63
C SER A 48 -3.53 -33.19 -30.57
N VAL A 49 -2.67 -32.93 -31.56
CA VAL A 49 -1.98 -31.64 -31.72
C VAL A 49 -2.98 -30.48 -31.79
N ARG A 50 -4.13 -30.70 -32.44
CA ARG A 50 -5.24 -29.74 -32.50
C ARG A 50 -5.80 -29.44 -31.11
N THR A 51 -5.83 -30.41 -30.20
CA THR A 51 -6.24 -30.19 -28.81
C THR A 51 -5.25 -29.27 -28.10
N ILE A 52 -3.94 -29.53 -28.21
CA ILE A 52 -2.90 -28.66 -27.64
C ILE A 52 -3.00 -27.24 -28.21
N GLN A 53 -3.13 -27.08 -29.52
CA GLN A 53 -3.28 -25.76 -30.15
C GLN A 53 -4.53 -25.02 -29.69
N ARG A 54 -5.65 -25.72 -29.49
CA ARG A 54 -6.88 -25.13 -28.96
C ARG A 54 -6.71 -24.69 -27.51
N LEU A 55 -6.02 -25.48 -26.69
CA LEU A 55 -5.70 -25.16 -25.30
C LEU A 55 -4.73 -23.98 -25.20
N GLU A 56 -3.67 -23.96 -26.01
CA GLU A 56 -2.74 -22.82 -26.20
C GLU A 56 -3.36 -21.64 -26.97
N ALA A 57 -4.61 -21.77 -27.43
CA ALA A 57 -5.44 -20.68 -27.94
C ALA A 57 -6.62 -20.32 -27.00
N GLY A 58 -6.72 -20.96 -25.83
CA GLY A 58 -7.54 -20.49 -24.70
C GLY A 58 -8.96 -20.99 -24.75
N GLN A 59 -9.17 -22.05 -25.53
CA GLN A 59 -10.44 -22.73 -25.60
C GLN A 59 -10.57 -23.71 -24.44
N ASP A 60 -11.78 -23.82 -23.90
CA ASP A 60 -12.07 -24.74 -22.79
C ASP A 60 -11.75 -26.19 -23.17
N GLY A 61 -10.97 -26.84 -22.31
CA GLY A 61 -10.72 -28.29 -22.34
C GLY A 61 -11.50 -29.00 -21.25
N SER A 62 -11.77 -30.29 -21.43
CA SER A 62 -12.28 -31.10 -20.32
C SER A 62 -11.23 -31.17 -19.21
N ILE A 63 -11.69 -31.30 -17.96
CA ILE A 63 -10.80 -31.49 -16.80
C ILE A 63 -9.89 -32.72 -16.99
N GLU A 64 -10.38 -33.77 -17.64
CA GLU A 64 -9.59 -34.95 -18.01
C GLU A 64 -8.45 -34.60 -18.97
N THR A 65 -8.73 -33.83 -20.02
CA THR A 65 -7.71 -33.37 -20.98
C THR A 65 -6.66 -32.50 -20.29
N LEU A 66 -7.10 -31.60 -19.42
CA LEU A 66 -6.20 -30.73 -18.65
C LEU A 66 -5.31 -31.53 -17.70
N ASN A 67 -5.84 -32.58 -17.05
CA ASN A 67 -5.03 -33.48 -16.22
C ASN A 67 -3.96 -34.22 -17.02
N LEU A 68 -4.29 -34.70 -18.23
CA LEU A 68 -3.33 -35.37 -19.11
C LEU A 68 -2.20 -34.41 -19.55
N VAL A 69 -2.55 -33.19 -19.93
CA VAL A 69 -1.59 -32.16 -20.32
C VAL A 69 -0.73 -31.72 -19.14
N ALA A 70 -1.34 -31.51 -17.96
CA ALA A 70 -0.62 -31.19 -16.72
C ALA A 70 0.37 -32.31 -16.35
N GLY A 71 -0.05 -33.57 -16.45
CA GLY A 71 0.79 -34.74 -16.20
C GLY A 71 1.98 -34.83 -17.16
N ALA A 72 1.77 -34.59 -18.45
CA ALA A 72 2.85 -34.54 -19.45
C ALA A 72 3.82 -33.37 -19.20
N LEU A 73 3.29 -32.23 -18.74
CA LEU A 73 4.09 -31.08 -18.31
C LEU A 73 4.66 -31.24 -16.89
N GLY A 74 4.35 -32.31 -16.16
CA GLY A 74 4.82 -32.55 -14.79
C GLY A 74 4.44 -31.46 -13.78
N VAL A 75 3.30 -30.80 -13.99
CA VAL A 75 2.74 -29.76 -13.10
C VAL A 75 1.34 -30.15 -12.67
N SER A 76 0.77 -29.46 -11.68
CA SER A 76 -0.64 -29.65 -11.33
C SER A 76 -1.55 -28.92 -12.33
N VAL A 77 -2.81 -29.34 -12.44
CA VAL A 77 -3.81 -28.62 -13.24
C VAL A 77 -3.92 -27.16 -12.81
N ARG A 78 -3.77 -26.87 -11.51
CA ARG A 78 -3.80 -25.50 -10.97
C ARG A 78 -2.68 -24.62 -11.53
N ASP A 79 -1.49 -25.18 -11.73
CA ASP A 79 -0.33 -24.47 -12.28
C ASP A 79 -0.50 -24.16 -13.78
N LEU A 80 -1.45 -24.80 -14.48
CA LEU A 80 -1.81 -24.40 -15.85
C LEU A 80 -2.66 -23.12 -15.88
N PHE A 81 -3.19 -22.69 -14.72
CA PHE A 81 -4.07 -21.53 -14.57
C PHE A 81 -3.47 -20.37 -13.74
N GLU A 82 -2.32 -20.58 -13.07
CA GLU A 82 -1.68 -19.56 -12.21
C GLU A 82 -0.68 -18.70 -12.98
N ASP A 83 -1.11 -17.59 -13.57
CA ASP A 83 -0.23 -16.67 -14.32
C ASP A 83 1.06 -16.31 -13.53
N PRO A 84 2.26 -16.69 -14.03
CA PRO A 84 3.53 -16.38 -13.37
C PRO A 84 3.78 -14.87 -13.24
N GLN A 85 3.24 -14.07 -14.17
CA GLN A 85 3.30 -12.61 -14.09
C GLN A 85 2.38 -12.09 -12.97
N ALA A 86 1.20 -12.69 -12.79
CA ALA A 86 0.32 -12.36 -11.67
C ALA A 86 0.97 -12.71 -10.32
N GLN A 87 1.61 -13.87 -10.19
CA GLN A 87 2.37 -14.23 -8.98
C GLN A 87 3.53 -13.25 -8.73
N ALA A 88 4.34 -12.96 -9.75
CA ALA A 88 5.46 -12.03 -9.64
C ALA A 88 5.00 -10.60 -9.30
N ASN A 89 3.87 -10.16 -9.85
CA ASN A 89 3.25 -8.89 -9.50
C ASN A 89 2.71 -8.88 -8.07
N GLN A 90 2.07 -9.97 -7.62
CA GLN A 90 1.58 -10.13 -6.25
C GLN A 90 2.73 -9.99 -5.23
N GLU A 91 3.88 -10.63 -5.52
CA GLU A 91 5.08 -10.50 -4.71
C GLU A 91 5.64 -9.08 -4.72
N ARG A 92 5.71 -8.43 -5.90
CA ARG A 92 6.17 -7.04 -6.02
C ARG A 92 5.29 -6.08 -5.23
N ILE A 93 3.97 -6.25 -5.28
CA ILE A 93 3.01 -5.48 -4.51
C ILE A 93 3.25 -5.71 -3.01
N SER A 94 3.36 -6.96 -2.58
CA SER A 94 3.60 -7.31 -1.17
C SER A 94 4.94 -6.76 -0.64
N ARG A 95 5.99 -6.79 -1.46
CA ARG A 95 7.30 -6.16 -1.15
C ARG A 95 7.18 -4.63 -1.07
N SER A 96 6.43 -4.01 -1.97
CA SER A 96 6.19 -2.56 -1.95
C SER A 96 5.38 -2.14 -0.72
N ASP A 97 4.36 -2.90 -0.36
CA ASP A 97 3.53 -2.68 0.83
C ASP A 97 4.34 -2.83 2.12
N SER A 98 5.17 -3.86 2.23
CA SER A 98 6.05 -4.02 3.40
C SER A 98 7.08 -2.88 3.53
N GLN A 99 7.67 -2.41 2.43
CA GLN A 99 8.54 -1.23 2.44
C GLN A 99 7.81 0.04 2.89
N LEU A 100 6.59 0.24 2.39
CA LEU A 100 5.70 1.33 2.81
C LEU A 100 5.44 1.29 4.31
N GLN A 101 5.10 0.12 4.86
CA GLN A 101 4.81 -0.06 6.29
C GLN A 101 6.03 0.26 7.16
N VAL A 102 7.24 -0.13 6.73
CA VAL A 102 8.48 0.23 7.42
C VAL A 102 8.69 1.74 7.42
N GLN A 103 8.49 2.41 6.28
CA GLN A 103 8.63 3.88 6.21
C GLN A 103 7.59 4.59 7.09
N LEU A 104 6.34 4.14 7.09
CA LEU A 104 5.28 4.70 7.94
C LEU A 104 5.62 4.55 9.42
N THR A 105 6.11 3.38 9.83
CA THR A 105 6.49 3.11 11.22
C THR A 105 7.63 4.03 11.66
N ASN A 106 8.70 4.13 10.86
CA ASN A 106 9.85 4.96 11.18
C ASN A 106 9.49 6.45 11.20
N ARG A 107 8.71 6.91 10.22
CA ARG A 107 8.20 8.28 10.17
C ARG A 107 7.40 8.61 11.43
N TRP A 108 6.46 7.74 11.80
CA TRP A 108 5.59 7.96 12.95
C TRP A 108 6.37 8.00 14.26
N GLN A 109 7.39 7.14 14.41
CA GLN A 109 8.29 7.17 15.57
C GLN A 109 9.04 8.49 15.68
N GLU A 110 9.61 9.00 14.57
CA GLU A 110 10.29 10.29 14.55
C GLU A 110 9.34 11.43 14.88
N PHE A 111 8.20 11.48 14.20
CA PHE A 111 7.17 12.48 14.44
C PHE A 111 6.70 12.49 15.90
N LYS A 112 6.42 11.32 16.47
CA LYS A 112 6.00 11.16 17.87
C LYS A 112 7.10 11.59 18.84
N THR A 113 8.37 11.36 18.51
CA THR A 113 9.50 11.77 19.35
C THR A 113 9.64 13.29 19.37
N PHE A 114 9.53 13.96 18.22
CA PHE A 114 9.50 15.42 18.17
C PHE A 114 8.33 16.00 18.98
N LYS A 115 7.13 15.43 18.83
CA LYS A 115 5.95 15.86 19.57
C LYS A 115 6.11 15.69 21.09
N ARG A 116 6.73 14.58 21.52
CA ARG A 116 7.05 14.34 22.93
C ARG A 116 8.07 15.33 23.47
N LEU A 117 9.17 15.56 22.75
CA LEU A 117 10.23 16.50 23.15
C LEU A 117 9.70 17.93 23.29
N TYR A 118 8.90 18.39 22.34
CA TYR A 118 8.24 19.70 22.43
C TYR A 118 7.32 19.79 23.67
N GLY A 119 6.54 18.74 23.94
CA GLY A 119 5.68 18.67 25.11
C GLY A 119 6.45 18.70 26.43
N THR A 120 7.57 17.98 26.54
CA THR A 120 8.39 17.95 27.75
C THR A 120 9.07 19.30 28.00
N ILE A 121 9.64 19.93 26.95
CA ILE A 121 10.24 21.27 27.05
C ILE A 121 9.19 22.28 27.52
N TYR A 122 7.98 22.22 26.94
CA TYR A 122 6.89 23.09 27.34
C TYR A 122 6.50 22.93 28.82
N ILE A 123 6.35 21.68 29.30
CA ILE A 123 6.03 21.41 30.70
C ILE A 123 7.14 21.94 31.62
N ILE A 124 8.41 21.74 31.27
CA ILE A 124 9.54 22.27 32.04
C ILE A 124 9.47 23.80 32.14
N VAL A 125 9.25 24.49 31.01
CA VAL A 125 9.08 25.95 30.99
C VAL A 125 7.91 26.39 31.87
N MET A 126 6.79 25.68 31.80
CA MET A 126 5.60 25.95 32.63
C MET A 126 5.86 25.74 34.13
N LEU A 127 6.59 24.68 34.50
CA LEU A 127 6.96 24.40 35.89
C LEU A 127 7.93 25.44 36.44
N VAL A 128 8.96 25.82 35.67
CA VAL A 128 9.93 26.86 36.05
C VAL A 128 9.22 28.19 36.24
N TRP A 129 8.33 28.56 35.30
CA TRP A 129 7.56 29.79 35.42
C TRP A 129 6.65 29.77 36.66
N GLY A 130 5.94 28.66 36.90
CA GLY A 130 5.11 28.49 38.08
C GLY A 130 5.89 28.58 39.38
N ALA A 131 7.12 28.05 39.42
CA ALA A 131 8.01 28.13 40.57
C ALA A 131 8.57 29.55 40.80
N CYS A 132 8.83 30.31 39.74
CA CYS A 132 9.31 31.70 39.83
C CYS A 132 8.18 32.71 40.11
N PHE A 133 6.93 32.38 39.81
CA PHE A 133 5.78 33.28 39.96
C PHE A 133 5.62 33.87 41.38
N PRO A 134 5.75 33.10 42.48
CA PRO A 134 5.63 33.64 43.84
C PRO A 134 6.71 34.67 44.21
N MET A 135 7.83 34.70 43.50
CA MET A 135 8.95 35.62 43.75
C MET A 135 8.68 37.05 43.22
N ILE A 136 7.62 37.22 42.43
CA ILE A 136 7.27 38.48 41.77
C ILE A 136 6.25 39.23 42.63
N HIS A 137 6.66 40.36 43.20
CA HIS A 137 5.80 41.23 44.01
C HIS A 137 5.50 42.57 43.32
N GLY A 138 4.38 43.19 43.68
CA GLY A 138 3.97 44.51 43.18
C GLY A 138 3.02 44.48 41.98
N ARG A 139 2.84 45.64 41.33
CA ARG A 139 1.82 45.87 40.28
C ARG A 139 2.01 45.02 39.01
N TRP A 140 3.20 44.46 38.82
CA TRP A 140 3.56 43.69 37.63
C TRP A 140 3.11 42.23 37.68
N SER A 141 2.74 41.69 38.85
CA SER A 141 2.33 40.29 39.01
C SER A 141 1.09 39.95 38.18
N ALA A 142 0.10 40.84 38.12
CA ALA A 142 -1.11 40.67 37.32
C ALA A 142 -0.82 40.66 35.80
N VAL A 143 0.07 41.55 35.34
CA VAL A 143 0.48 41.64 33.93
C VAL A 143 1.19 40.35 33.51
N ILE A 144 2.10 39.85 34.35
CA ILE A 144 2.89 38.65 34.10
C ILE A 144 2.01 37.38 34.13
N GLY A 145 1.02 37.33 35.03
CA GLY A 145 0.02 36.25 35.05
C GLY A 145 -0.85 36.22 33.79
N MET A 146 -1.26 37.38 33.27
CA MET A 146 -2.03 37.48 32.03
C MET A 146 -1.21 37.05 30.80
N LEU A 147 0.09 37.38 30.77
CA LEU A 147 1.02 36.91 29.75
C LEU A 147 1.22 35.38 29.78
N TRP A 148 1.20 34.77 30.95
CA TRP A 148 1.32 33.31 31.10
C TRP A 148 0.13 32.57 30.47
N VAL A 149 -1.10 33.04 30.72
CA VAL A 149 -2.32 32.49 30.09
C VAL A 149 -2.28 32.69 28.56
N GLY A 150 -1.84 33.86 28.11
CA GLY A 150 -1.62 34.14 26.68
C GLY A 150 -0.60 33.20 26.05
N GLY A 151 0.49 32.90 26.77
CA GLY A 151 1.50 31.92 26.37
C GLY A 151 0.88 30.55 26.10
N TRP A 152 0.07 30.03 27.02
CA TRP A 152 -0.62 28.74 26.83
C TRP A 152 -1.53 28.73 25.60
N MET A 153 -2.27 29.82 25.36
CA MET A 153 -3.17 29.93 24.22
C MET A 153 -2.43 29.94 22.86
N ILE A 154 -1.25 30.56 22.81
CA ILE A 154 -0.41 30.63 21.61
C ILE A 154 0.28 29.28 21.32
N MET A 155 0.48 28.41 22.31
CA MET A 155 1.21 27.14 22.11
C MET A 155 0.60 26.19 21.10
N ASN A 156 -0.73 26.13 21.01
CA ASN A 156 -1.43 25.22 20.09
C ASN A 156 -1.27 25.63 18.62
N PRO A 157 -1.55 26.88 18.21
CA PRO A 157 -1.30 27.33 16.84
C PRO A 157 0.20 27.32 16.52
N LEU A 158 1.07 27.69 17.46
CA LEU A 158 2.52 27.66 17.27
C LEU A 158 3.04 26.24 16.97
N ARG A 159 2.56 25.24 17.72
CA ARG A 159 2.90 23.83 17.49
C ARG A 159 2.44 23.36 16.12
N ARG A 160 1.21 23.67 15.72
CA ARG A 160 0.67 23.30 14.41
C ARG A 160 1.48 23.94 13.29
N TRP A 161 1.75 25.23 13.39
CA TRP A 161 2.54 25.98 12.42
C TRP A 161 3.94 25.37 12.28
N TRP A 162 4.61 25.06 13.39
CA TRP A 162 5.95 24.49 13.36
C TRP A 162 5.98 23.09 12.73
N ILE A 163 4.97 22.26 13.03
CA ILE A 163 4.85 20.94 12.42
C ILE A 163 4.72 21.03 10.90
N VAL A 164 3.79 21.85 10.41
CA VAL A 164 3.50 21.97 8.97
C VAL A 164 4.65 22.62 8.21
N ASN A 165 5.27 23.66 8.77
CA ASN A 165 6.28 24.45 8.07
C ASN A 165 7.70 23.85 8.13
N LYS A 166 8.02 23.07 9.19
CA LYS A 166 9.39 22.55 9.40
C LYS A 166 9.48 21.04 9.50
N ILE A 167 8.60 20.37 10.24
CA ILE A 167 8.74 18.93 10.51
C ILE A 167 8.25 18.10 9.33
N ASP A 168 7.04 18.36 8.84
CA ASP A 168 6.45 17.61 7.73
C ASP A 168 7.30 17.64 6.45
N PRO A 169 7.84 18.78 5.96
CA PRO A 169 8.67 18.77 4.75
C PRO A 169 9.97 17.97 4.92
N LYS A 170 10.57 18.02 6.11
CA LYS A 170 11.78 17.23 6.43
C LYS A 170 11.48 15.73 6.43
N LEU A 171 10.35 15.33 7.01
CA LEU A 171 9.92 13.93 7.01
C LEU A 171 9.47 13.46 5.63
N ASP A 172 8.82 14.30 4.84
CA ASP A 172 8.42 13.98 3.46
C ASP A 172 9.63 13.77 2.54
N THR A 173 10.70 14.54 2.75
CA THR A 173 11.97 14.36 2.03
C THR A 173 12.68 13.06 2.43
N LYS A 174 12.62 12.70 3.73
CA LYS A 174 13.26 11.48 4.26
C LYS A 174 12.46 10.20 3.96
N TYR A 175 11.14 10.30 3.91
CA TYR A 175 10.19 9.19 3.73
C TYR A 175 9.31 9.43 2.49
N PRO A 176 9.87 9.34 1.28
CA PRO A 176 9.20 9.77 0.05
C PRO A 176 7.93 8.97 -0.24
N LEU A 177 7.89 7.67 0.09
CA LEU A 177 6.70 6.83 -0.15
C LEU A 177 5.50 7.23 0.71
N THR A 178 5.72 8.02 1.77
CA THR A 178 4.66 8.49 2.67
C THR A 178 4.12 9.87 2.28
N ALA A 179 4.79 10.61 1.39
CA ALA A 179 4.52 12.04 1.18
C ALA A 179 3.09 12.34 0.71
N SER A 180 2.51 11.50 -0.16
CA SER A 180 1.16 11.66 -0.72
C SER A 180 0.04 11.17 0.20
N ARG A 181 0.35 10.53 1.33
CA ARG A 181 -0.63 9.94 2.23
C ARG A 181 -1.22 10.96 3.20
N THR A 182 -2.53 10.95 3.38
CA THR A 182 -3.23 11.83 4.34
C THR A 182 -3.15 11.32 5.78
N ASP A 183 -2.95 10.01 5.96
CA ASP A 183 -2.88 9.32 7.25
C ASP A 183 -1.45 9.19 7.81
N LYS A 184 -0.44 9.70 7.10
CA LYS A 184 1.01 9.54 7.41
C LYS A 184 1.45 9.98 8.81
N ASN A 185 0.66 10.84 9.47
CA ASN A 185 0.95 11.38 10.80
C ASN A 185 0.02 10.80 11.91
N HIS A 186 -0.82 9.82 11.57
CA HIS A 186 -1.72 9.11 12.48
C HIS A 186 -1.20 7.71 12.81
N SER A 187 -1.49 7.20 14.00
CA SER A 187 -1.28 5.78 14.28
C SER A 187 -2.29 4.99 13.47
N SER A 188 -1.86 3.95 12.75
CA SER A 188 -2.79 2.87 12.39
C SER A 188 -3.36 2.37 13.72
N LYS A 189 -4.68 2.47 13.87
CA LYS A 189 -5.39 1.94 15.04
C LYS A 189 -5.46 0.42 14.95
#